data_AF-A0A831RXH5-F1
#
_entry.id   AF-A0A831RXH5-F1
#
_cell.length_a   1.000
_cell.length_b   1.000
_cell.length_c   1.000
_cell.angle_alpha   90.00
_cell.angle_beta   90.00
_cell.angle_gamma   90.00
#
_symmetry.space_group_name_H-M   'P 1'
#
loop_
_entity.id
_entity.type
_entity.pdbx_description
1 polymer ?
#
loop_
_entity_poly.entity_id
_entity_poly.type
_entity_poly.pdbx_seq_one_letter_code
_entity_poly.pdbx_strand_id
1 'polypeptide(L)'
;MNKSSCCIAVFPDYTAAAEAIDRLVASLMDKDLISLVGKDVQHGKVGLNGLSSLNDDLLQLGVQEATLHCYQCMIHGGSFLVVVSGNYEQVENACEHLEKNTQADVALHLNAP
;
A
#
# COMPACT_ATOMS: atom_id res chain seq x y z
N MET A 1 13.41 8.28 -16.90
CA MET A 1 13.44 8.03 -15.44
C MET A 1 12.00 8.06 -14.96
N ASN A 2 11.36 6.91 -14.85
CA ASN A 2 10.01 6.83 -14.29
C ASN A 2 10.13 6.97 -12.78
N LYS A 3 9.65 8.09 -12.25
CA LYS A 3 9.57 8.34 -10.82
C LYS A 3 8.42 7.50 -10.27
N SER A 4 8.70 6.25 -9.90
CA SER A 4 7.69 5.40 -9.26
C SER A 4 7.43 5.96 -7.87
N SER A 5 6.18 6.36 -7.62
CA SER A 5 5.71 6.77 -6.29
C SER A 5 4.86 5.64 -5.73
N CYS A 6 4.76 5.54 -4.40
CA CYS A 6 3.80 4.65 -3.78
C CYS A 6 3.13 5.30 -2.58
N CYS A 7 1.88 4.93 -2.35
CA CYS A 7 1.12 5.31 -1.17
C CYS A 7 0.77 4.03 -0.41
N ILE A 8 1.06 4.01 0.89
CA ILE A 8 0.84 2.87 1.76
C ILE A 8 -0.14 3.30 2.83
N ALA A 9 -1.26 2.61 2.92
CA ALA A 9 -2.25 2.81 3.96
C ALA A 9 -2.33 1.60 4.89
N VAL A 10 -2.22 1.84 6.19
CA VAL A 10 -2.29 0.81 7.23
C VAL A 10 -3.68 0.82 7.86
N PHE A 11 -4.33 -0.33 7.88
CA PHE A 11 -5.66 -0.54 8.42
C PHE A 11 -5.59 -1.53 9.59
N PRO A 12 -6.41 -1.33 10.64
CA PRO A 12 -6.49 -2.26 11.76
C PRO A 12 -7.19 -3.56 11.40
N ASP A 13 -8.09 -3.53 10.40
CA ASP A 13 -8.96 -4.65 10.04
C ASP A 13 -9.00 -4.88 8.52
N TYR A 14 -9.16 -6.14 8.13
CA TYR A 14 -9.28 -6.56 6.73
C TYR A 14 -10.46 -5.87 6.04
N THR A 15 -11.61 -5.77 6.72
CA THR A 15 -12.83 -5.17 6.14
C THR A 15 -12.59 -3.72 5.74
N ALA A 16 -11.95 -2.93 6.62
CA ALA A 16 -11.64 -1.53 6.33
C ALA A 16 -10.67 -1.41 5.14
N ALA A 17 -9.66 -2.28 5.09
CA ALA A 17 -8.73 -2.34 3.96
C ALA A 17 -9.43 -2.72 2.65
N ALA A 18 -10.31 -3.72 2.67
CA ALA A 18 -11.07 -4.17 1.50
C ALA A 18 -12.03 -3.09 0.99
N GLU A 19 -12.73 -2.38 1.89
CA GLU A 19 -13.58 -1.25 1.54
C GLU A 19 -12.79 -0.11 0.90
N ALA A 20 -11.59 0.17 1.42
CA ALA A 20 -10.70 1.17 0.82
C ALA A 20 -10.29 0.78 -0.60
N ILE A 21 -9.93 -0.48 -0.84
CA ILE A 21 -9.61 -0.99 -2.18
C ILE A 21 -10.82 -0.85 -3.12
N ASP A 22 -12.02 -1.22 -2.67
CA ASP A 22 -13.23 -1.10 -3.49
C ASP A 22 -13.49 0.36 -3.90
N ARG A 23 -13.28 1.31 -2.98
CA ARG A 23 -13.36 2.75 -3.26
C ARG A 23 -12.32 3.23 -4.27
N LEU A 24 -11.08 2.74 -4.17
CA LEU A 24 -10.03 3.05 -5.13
C LEU A 24 -10.39 2.53 -6.52
N VAL A 25 -10.83 1.27 -6.62
CA VAL A 25 -11.28 0.66 -7.88
C VAL A 25 -12.49 1.42 -8.46
N ALA A 26 -13.43 1.85 -7.61
CA ALA A 26 -14.56 2.68 -8.00
C ALA A 26 -14.12 4.06 -8.54
N SER A 27 -12.95 4.56 -8.13
CA SER A 27 -12.33 5.80 -8.63
C SER A 27 -11.58 5.61 -9.97
N LEU A 28 -11.91 4.55 -10.73
CA LEU A 28 -11.26 4.16 -12.00
C LEU A 28 -9.78 3.76 -11.84
N MET A 29 -9.36 3.41 -10.63
CA MET A 29 -8.00 2.97 -10.37
C MET A 29 -7.85 1.49 -10.72
N ASP A 30 -6.83 1.17 -11.52
CA ASP A 30 -6.56 -0.21 -11.89
C ASP A 30 -6.23 -1.04 -10.66
N LYS A 31 -7.02 -2.10 -10.43
CA LYS A 31 -6.81 -3.03 -9.31
C LYS A 31 -5.42 -3.70 -9.35
N ASP A 32 -4.81 -3.72 -10.53
CA ASP A 32 -3.45 -4.22 -10.77
C ASP A 32 -2.36 -3.38 -10.07
N LEU A 33 -2.66 -2.11 -9.74
CA LEU A 33 -1.78 -1.17 -9.04
C LEU A 33 -1.95 -1.22 -7.53
N ILE A 34 -2.97 -1.92 -7.05
CA ILE A 34 -3.37 -1.96 -5.65
C ILE A 34 -3.04 -3.33 -5.10
N SER A 35 -2.45 -3.37 -3.91
CA SER A 35 -2.05 -4.61 -3.27
C SER A 35 -2.35 -4.60 -1.79
N LEU A 36 -2.95 -5.68 -1.32
CA LEU A 36 -3.31 -5.89 0.08
C LEU A 36 -2.39 -6.94 0.70
N VAL A 37 -1.73 -6.55 1.79
CA VAL A 37 -0.89 -7.44 2.57
C VAL A 37 -1.29 -7.44 4.03
N GLY A 38 -1.62 -8.60 4.56
CA GLY A 38 -1.80 -8.86 5.98
C GLY A 38 -1.04 -10.12 6.38
N LYS A 39 -1.10 -10.45 7.67
CA LYS A 39 -0.38 -11.60 8.24
C LYS A 39 -0.72 -12.92 7.54
N ASP A 40 -2.01 -13.13 7.30
CA ASP A 40 -2.58 -14.34 6.71
C ASP A 40 -3.37 -14.05 5.43
N VAL A 41 -3.29 -12.81 4.90
CA VAL A 41 -4.08 -12.34 3.76
C VAL A 41 -3.17 -11.70 2.74
N GLN A 42 -3.25 -12.17 1.49
CA GLN A 42 -2.46 -11.65 0.38
C GLN A 42 -3.36 -11.56 -0.87
N HIS A 43 -3.67 -10.35 -1.31
CA HIS A 43 -4.52 -10.10 -2.48
C HIS A 43 -3.94 -8.94 -3.30
N GLY A 44 -3.43 -9.19 -4.51
CA GLY A 44 -2.91 -8.14 -5.41
C GLY A 44 -1.65 -8.55 -6.15
N LYS A 45 -0.96 -7.57 -6.74
CA LYS A 45 0.26 -7.78 -7.55
C LYS A 45 1.55 -7.66 -6.74
N VAL A 46 1.63 -6.69 -5.83
CA VAL A 46 2.69 -6.58 -4.82
C VAL A 46 2.45 -7.71 -3.82
N GLY A 47 3.23 -8.78 -3.95
CA GLY A 47 3.07 -9.98 -3.12
C GLY A 47 2.56 -11.23 -3.84
N LEU A 48 2.62 -11.32 -5.18
CA LEU A 48 2.46 -12.60 -5.90
C LEU A 48 3.39 -13.72 -5.37
N ASN A 49 4.42 -13.36 -4.60
CA ASN A 49 5.42 -14.26 -4.02
C ASN A 49 5.62 -14.12 -2.50
N GLY A 50 4.73 -13.45 -1.75
CA GLY A 50 4.86 -13.35 -0.29
C GLY A 50 5.35 -12.00 0.27
N LEU A 51 5.35 -11.90 1.61
CA LEU A 51 5.99 -10.84 2.41
C LEU A 51 7.45 -10.58 2.02
N SER A 52 8.18 -11.61 1.58
CA SER A 52 9.58 -11.49 1.13
C SER A 52 9.72 -10.62 -0.11
N SER A 53 8.74 -10.68 -1.03
CA SER A 53 8.71 -9.80 -2.21
C SER A 53 8.13 -8.43 -1.88
N LEU A 54 7.24 -8.31 -0.89
CA LEU A 54 6.77 -7.00 -0.42
C LEU A 54 7.94 -6.11 -0.02
N ASN A 55 8.90 -6.62 0.76
CA ASN A 55 10.05 -5.81 1.19
C ASN A 55 10.86 -5.29 0.00
N ASP A 56 11.12 -6.14 -0.98
CA ASP A 56 11.87 -5.77 -2.19
C ASP A 56 11.08 -4.76 -3.05
N ASP A 57 9.78 -4.98 -3.23
CA ASP A 57 8.88 -4.06 -3.94
C ASP A 57 8.84 -2.70 -3.26
N LEU A 58 8.63 -2.67 -1.95
CA LEU A 58 8.57 -1.43 -1.18
C LEU A 58 9.91 -0.68 -1.20
N LEU A 59 11.04 -1.39 -1.12
CA LEU A 59 12.37 -0.79 -1.31
C LEU A 59 12.51 -0.17 -2.70
N GLN A 60 12.09 -0.90 -3.75
CA GLN A 60 12.12 -0.39 -5.13
C GLN A 60 11.20 0.82 -5.34
N LEU A 61 10.12 0.91 -4.56
CA LEU A 61 9.20 2.04 -4.55
C LEU A 61 9.69 3.23 -3.69
N GLY A 62 10.85 3.11 -3.04
CA GLY A 62 11.48 4.19 -2.27
C GLY A 62 11.18 4.18 -0.77
N VAL A 63 10.57 3.12 -0.25
CA VAL A 63 10.34 2.95 1.20
C VAL A 63 11.65 2.57 1.87
N GLN A 64 12.01 3.30 2.93
CA GLN A 64 13.24 3.03 3.68
C GLN A 64 13.13 1.74 4.50
N GLU A 65 14.26 1.04 4.69
CA GLU A 65 14.33 -0.19 5.51
C GLU A 65 13.77 0.00 6.92
N ALA A 66 14.01 1.17 7.53
CA ALA A 66 13.47 1.51 8.85
C ALA A 66 11.93 1.47 8.86
N THR A 67 11.29 2.01 7.81
CA THR A 67 9.83 2.01 7.69
C THR A 67 9.29 0.62 7.36
N LEU A 68 10.00 -0.18 6.56
CA LEU A 68 9.63 -1.58 6.30
C LEU A 68 9.52 -2.36 7.61
N HIS A 69 10.47 -2.16 8.52
CA HIS A 69 10.45 -2.86 9.80
C HIS A 69 9.22 -2.49 10.64
N CYS A 70 8.77 -1.22 10.58
CA CYS A 70 7.51 -0.81 11.19
C CYS A 70 6.30 -1.50 10.53
N TYR A 71 6.25 -1.55 9.20
CA TYR A 71 5.19 -2.22 8.46
C TYR A 71 5.10 -3.71 8.81
N GLN A 72 6.24 -4.40 8.90
CA GLN A 72 6.30 -5.80 9.31
C GLN A 72 5.78 -6.02 10.73
N CYS A 73 6.12 -5.12 11.67
CA CYS A 73 5.60 -5.18 13.03
C CYS A 73 4.08 -4.99 13.07
N MET A 74 3.54 -4.06 12.27
CA MET A 74 2.09 -3.84 12.18
C MET A 74 1.38 -5.06 11.58
N ILE A 75 1.91 -5.63 10.51
CA ILE A 75 1.38 -6.88 9.91
C ILE A 75 1.39 -8.00 10.94
N HIS A 76 2.51 -8.22 11.63
CA HIS A 76 2.60 -9.25 12.68
C HIS A 76 1.62 -8.99 13.84
N GLY A 77 1.36 -7.72 14.15
CA GLY A 77 0.37 -7.28 15.13
C GLY A 77 -1.09 -7.50 14.70
N GLY A 78 -1.32 -7.90 13.45
CA GLY A 78 -2.65 -8.16 12.89
C GLY A 78 -3.21 -7.04 12.03
N SER A 79 -2.42 -6.00 11.72
CA SER A 79 -2.81 -4.94 10.79
C SER A 79 -2.68 -5.38 9.32
N PHE A 80 -3.33 -4.63 8.45
CA PHE A 80 -3.37 -4.83 7.01
C PHE A 80 -2.81 -3.61 6.30
N LEU A 81 -2.03 -3.81 5.25
CA LEU A 81 -1.44 -2.77 4.44
C LEU A 81 -2.06 -2.79 3.05
N VAL A 82 -2.50 -1.64 2.60
CA VAL A 82 -2.87 -1.39 1.21
C VAL A 82 -1.75 -0.58 0.58
N VAL A 83 -1.05 -1.17 -0.37
CA VAL A 83 0.02 -0.54 -1.14
C VAL A 83 -0.54 -0.18 -2.51
N VAL A 84 -0.46 1.09 -2.87
CA VAL A 84 -0.79 1.58 -4.21
C VAL A 84 0.48 2.07 -4.87
N SER A 85 0.88 1.46 -5.97
CA SER A 85 2.07 1.84 -6.73
C SER A 85 1.68 2.29 -8.14
N GLY A 86 2.28 3.37 -8.63
CA GLY A 86 1.91 3.90 -9.93
C GLY A 86 2.58 5.23 -10.27
N ASN A 87 1.97 5.95 -11.21
CA ASN A 87 2.38 7.31 -11.54
C ASN A 87 1.97 8.29 -10.44
N TYR A 88 2.65 9.44 -10.37
CA TYR A 88 2.41 10.49 -9.37
C TYR A 88 0.92 10.84 -9.21
N GLU A 89 0.22 11.16 -10.31
CA GLU A 89 -1.21 11.53 -10.28
C GLU A 89 -2.10 10.40 -9.74
N GLN A 90 -1.81 9.13 -10.08
CA GLN A 90 -2.61 8.00 -9.59
C GLN A 90 -2.38 7.77 -8.11
N VAL A 91 -1.12 7.86 -7.67
CA VAL A 91 -0.74 7.66 -6.27
C VAL A 91 -1.25 8.79 -5.39
N GLU A 92 -1.15 10.04 -5.86
CA GLU A 92 -1.66 11.22 -5.16
C GLU A 92 -3.18 11.11 -4.96
N ASN A 93 -3.91 10.81 -6.04
CA ASN A 93 -5.36 10.62 -5.99
C ASN A 93 -5.73 9.45 -5.05
N ALA A 94 -5.00 8.33 -5.13
CA ALA A 94 -5.19 7.21 -4.21
C ALA A 94 -4.99 7.59 -2.75
N CYS A 95 -3.90 8.32 -2.46
CA CYS A 95 -3.58 8.78 -1.12
C CYS A 95 -4.69 9.69 -0.59
N GLU A 96 -5.19 10.64 -1.38
CA GLU A 96 -6.31 11.49 -0.96
C GLU A 96 -7.59 10.69 -0.64
N HIS A 97 -7.87 9.62 -1.37
CA HIS A 97 -8.99 8.73 -1.07
C HIS A 97 -8.78 7.89 0.18
N LEU A 98 -7.54 7.45 0.42
CA LEU A 98 -7.15 6.69 1.59
C LEU A 98 -7.15 7.56 2.83
N GLU A 99 -6.68 8.81 2.76
CA GLU A 99 -6.65 9.76 3.88
C GLU A 99 -8.06 10.15 4.35
N LYS A 100 -9.06 10.09 3.46
CA LYS A 100 -10.46 10.27 3.82
C LYS A 100 -11.00 9.12 4.70
N ASN A 101 -10.31 7.98 4.79
CA ASN A 101 -10.64 6.93 5.73
C ASN A 101 -9.99 7.20 7.08
N THR A 102 -10.80 7.62 8.06
CA THR A 102 -10.35 7.93 9.44
C THR A 102 -9.71 6.75 10.18
N GLN A 103 -9.89 5.52 9.69
CA GLN A 103 -9.32 4.31 10.29
C GLN A 103 -7.97 3.89 9.68
N ALA A 104 -7.49 4.63 8.67
CA ALA A 104 -6.26 4.29 7.95
C ALA A 104 -5.13 5.26 8.31
N ASP A 105 -3.95 4.74 8.62
CA ASP A 105 -2.73 5.55 8.67
C ASP A 105 -2.07 5.54 7.29
N VAL A 106 -2.06 6.69 6.63
CA VAL A 106 -1.64 6.81 5.23
C VAL A 106 -0.27 7.47 5.16
N ALA A 107 0.65 6.79 4.47
CA ALA A 107 2.02 7.22 4.27
C ALA A 107 2.34 7.25 2.78
N LEU A 108 2.63 8.45 2.27
CA LEU A 108 3.11 8.65 0.92
C LEU A 108 4.63 8.52 0.87
N HIS A 109 5.12 7.61 0.05
CA HIS A 109 6.55 7.41 -0.22
C HIS A 109 6.87 7.83 -1.64
N LEU A 110 7.64 8.91 -1.74
CA LEU A 110 8.12 9.45 -3.00
C LEU A 110 9.58 9.04 -3.17
N ASN A 111 9.88 8.28 -4.22
CA ASN A 111 11.26 7.99 -4.57
C ASN A 111 11.90 9.24 -5.20
N ALA A 112 12.64 10.00 -4.39
CA ALA A 112 13.43 11.16 -4.81
C ALA A 112 14.85 10.73 -5.26
N PRO A 113 15.44 11.38 -6.28
CA PRO A 113 16.75 11.00 -6.84
C PRO A 113 17.93 11.24 -5.90
#